data_AF-A0A972EYU9-F1
#
_entry.id   AF-A0A972EYU9-F1
#
_cell.length_a   1.000
_cell.length_b   1.000
_cell.length_c   1.000
_cell.angle_alpha   90.00
_cell.angle_beta   90.00
_cell.angle_gamma   90.00
#
_symmetry.space_group_name_H-M   'P 1'
#
loop_
_entity.id
_entity.type
_entity.pdbx_description
1 polymer ?
#
loop_
_entity_poly.entity_id
_entity_poly.type
_entity_poly.pdbx_seq_one_letter_code
_entity_poly.pdbx_strand_id
1 'polypeptide(L)'
;MIRRIVKAPLMALLKRLDLYSLFMLRQAGPLREDGWFRSFREKMPVDAEGNPLPWITYPAIEFLTPRVDAGMSVFEYGCGASTLWWAGRVREVVSVEHDRVWYEKLAPRMPANVTLRHVPLEGGDGYPRAVAAYRNRFHLVVLDGRERVRCSFHAPDSLTPDGVILWDNSDRSEYGEGYRFLGDRG
;
A
#
# COMPACT_ATOMS: atom_id res chain seq x y z
N MET A 1 23.15 -1.03 31.09
CA MET A 1 24.45 -0.40 31.41
C MET A 1 25.46 -0.51 30.25
N ILE A 2 25.03 -0.32 28.99
CA ILE A 2 25.87 -0.34 27.77
C ILE A 2 25.32 0.70 26.78
N ARG A 3 25.26 1.98 27.17
CA ARG A 3 24.75 3.07 26.29
C ARG A 3 25.58 4.35 26.33
N ARG A 4 26.73 4.37 27.01
CA ARG A 4 27.43 5.61 27.35
C ARG A 4 28.81 5.79 26.71
N ILE A 5 29.20 4.91 25.79
CA ILE A 5 30.54 4.92 25.16
C ILE A 5 30.43 4.79 23.62
N VAL A 6 29.54 5.56 22.98
CA VAL A 6 29.89 6.04 21.63
C VAL A 6 30.83 7.22 21.90
N LYS A 7 32.13 6.90 21.85
CA LYS A 7 33.24 7.71 22.34
C LYS A 7 33.07 9.18 21.91
N ALA A 8 33.03 10.12 22.86
CA ALA A 8 33.01 11.57 22.60
C ALA A 8 33.87 12.03 21.38
N PRO A 9 35.10 11.49 21.15
CA PRO A 9 35.87 11.80 19.94
C PRO A 9 35.21 11.37 18.62
N LEU A 10 34.51 10.23 18.57
CA LEU A 10 33.76 9.80 17.38
C LEU A 10 32.61 10.77 17.08
N MET A 11 31.86 11.17 18.11
CA MET A 11 30.77 12.13 17.94
C MET A 11 31.30 13.50 17.51
N ALA A 12 32.44 13.95 18.05
CA ALA A 12 33.10 15.18 17.62
C ALA A 12 33.55 15.10 16.15
N LEU A 13 34.11 13.96 15.72
CA LEU A 13 34.49 13.71 14.34
C LEU A 13 33.27 13.73 13.41
N LEU A 14 32.20 13.02 13.75
CA LEU A 14 30.95 13.00 12.97
C LEU A 14 30.35 14.41 12.83
N LYS A 15 30.38 15.23 13.89
CA LYS A 15 29.92 16.63 13.83
C LYS A 15 30.80 17.47 12.93
N ARG A 16 32.13 17.33 13.02
CA ARG A 16 33.09 18.05 12.18
C ARG A 16 32.92 17.72 10.69
N LEU A 17 32.51 16.49 10.37
CA LEU A 17 32.27 16.02 9.01
C LEU A 17 30.82 16.20 8.52
N ASP A 18 29.95 16.82 9.32
CA ASP A 18 28.50 16.93 9.05
C ASP A 18 27.77 15.58 8.83
N LEU A 19 28.28 14.52 9.46
CA LEU A 19 27.71 13.16 9.42
C LEU A 19 26.92 12.79 10.68
N TYR A 20 26.94 13.65 11.70
CA TYR A 20 26.27 13.39 12.97
C TYR A 20 24.75 13.26 12.80
N SER A 21 24.14 14.12 11.98
CA SER A 21 22.70 14.08 11.66
C SER A 21 22.32 12.75 11.02
N LEU A 22 23.05 12.31 10.01
CA LEU A 22 22.86 11.01 9.34
C LEU A 22 23.03 9.83 10.29
N PHE A 23 24.03 9.89 11.17
CA PHE A 23 24.22 8.89 12.22
C PHE A 23 23.01 8.83 13.15
N MET A 24 22.53 9.99 13.62
CA MET A 24 21.37 10.05 14.52
C MET A 24 20.09 9.57 13.87
N LEU A 25 19.83 9.90 12.59
CA LEU A 25 18.69 9.38 11.83
C LEU A 25 18.66 7.85 11.83
N ARG A 26 19.83 7.19 11.76
CA ARG A 26 19.93 5.72 11.81
C ARG A 26 19.80 5.14 13.22
N GLN A 27 19.90 5.95 14.27
CA GLN A 27 19.83 5.48 15.66
C GLN A 27 18.44 5.66 16.28
N ALA A 28 17.70 6.71 15.92
CA ALA A 28 16.39 7.01 16.49
C ALA A 28 15.54 7.90 15.55
N GLY A 29 14.23 7.91 15.77
CA GLY A 29 13.28 8.76 15.05
C GLY A 29 12.51 8.04 13.94
N PRO A 30 11.57 8.74 13.27
CA PRO A 30 10.57 8.13 12.39
C PRO A 30 11.17 7.30 11.26
N LEU A 31 12.22 7.76 10.57
CA LEU A 31 12.85 6.99 9.49
C LEU A 31 13.42 5.63 9.94
N ARG A 32 13.81 5.50 11.20
CA ARG A 32 14.22 4.21 11.76
C ARG A 32 13.03 3.40 12.23
N GLU A 33 12.12 4.04 12.97
CA GLU A 33 10.97 3.43 13.63
C GLU A 33 9.93 2.93 12.62
N ASP A 34 9.65 3.71 11.57
CA ASP A 34 8.73 3.38 10.48
C ASP A 34 9.36 2.43 9.43
N GLY A 35 10.64 2.07 9.59
CA GLY A 35 11.32 1.10 8.73
C GLY A 35 11.91 1.65 7.43
N TRP A 36 12.02 2.97 7.23
CA TRP A 36 12.56 3.57 5.99
C TRP A 36 13.94 3.02 5.60
N PHE A 37 14.88 2.92 6.55
CA PHE A 37 16.22 2.38 6.25
C PHE A 37 16.19 0.91 5.84
N ARG A 38 15.29 0.12 6.44
CA ARG A 38 15.13 -1.29 6.11
C ARG A 38 14.50 -1.43 4.73
N SER A 39 13.43 -0.67 4.48
CA SER A 39 12.76 -0.60 3.19
C SER A 39 13.72 -0.28 2.05
N PHE A 40 14.56 0.74 2.23
CA PHE A 40 15.57 1.13 1.23
C PHE A 40 16.58 0.01 0.94
N ARG A 41 17.06 -0.67 1.98
CA ARG A 41 18.03 -1.77 1.84
C ARG A 41 17.42 -2.99 1.16
N GLU A 42 16.18 -3.32 1.49
CA GLU A 42 15.48 -4.51 0.98
C GLU A 42 14.78 -4.26 -0.36
N LYS A 43 14.72 -2.99 -0.80
CA LYS A 43 14.00 -2.55 -2.02
C LYS A 43 12.54 -3.00 -2.01
N MET A 44 11.93 -3.00 -0.82
CA MET A 44 10.55 -3.40 -0.55
C MET A 44 10.02 -2.53 0.58
N PRO A 45 8.76 -2.05 0.53
CA PRO A 45 8.19 -1.30 1.64
C PRO A 45 7.90 -2.24 2.81
N VAL A 46 8.66 -2.08 3.89
CA VAL A 46 8.57 -2.86 5.13
C VAL A 46 8.80 -1.98 6.35
N ASP A 47 8.19 -2.36 7.48
CA ASP A 47 8.42 -1.70 8.76
C ASP A 47 9.80 -2.05 9.34
N ALA A 48 10.11 -1.56 10.55
CA ALA A 48 11.38 -1.84 11.21
C ALA A 48 11.60 -3.35 11.48
N GLU A 49 10.51 -4.08 11.74
CA GLU A 49 10.48 -5.51 12.01
C GLU A 49 10.51 -6.36 10.72
N GLY A 50 10.30 -5.74 9.56
CA GLY A 50 10.32 -6.37 8.24
C GLY A 50 8.97 -6.85 7.77
N ASN A 51 7.89 -6.48 8.45
CA ASN A 51 6.55 -6.79 7.98
C ASN A 51 6.23 -5.91 6.78
N PRO A 52 5.47 -6.41 5.78
CA PRO A 52 5.08 -5.65 4.61
C PRO A 52 4.34 -4.36 4.99
N LEU A 53 4.63 -3.27 4.29
CA LEU A 53 3.88 -2.01 4.34
C LEU A 53 3.27 -1.72 2.96
N PRO A 54 2.11 -1.05 2.88
CA PRO A 54 1.61 -0.54 1.61
C PRO A 54 2.53 0.59 1.13
N TRP A 55 2.71 0.72 -0.18
CA TRP A 55 3.57 1.77 -0.75
C TRP A 55 2.83 3.11 -0.83
N ILE A 56 2.47 3.64 0.33
CA ILE A 56 1.88 4.96 0.52
C ILE A 56 2.66 5.69 1.62
N THR A 57 2.36 6.97 1.84
CA THR A 57 3.07 7.76 2.87
C THR A 57 2.85 7.20 4.28
N TYR A 58 3.86 7.27 5.15
CA TYR A 58 3.74 6.82 6.54
C TYR A 58 2.54 7.44 7.29
N PRO A 59 2.23 8.74 7.18
CA PRO A 59 1.03 9.30 7.80
C PRO A 59 -0.27 8.70 7.26
N ALA A 60 -0.33 8.31 5.98
CA ALA A 60 -1.49 7.60 5.44
C ALA A 60 -1.61 6.19 6.03
N ILE A 61 -0.48 5.49 6.23
CA ILE A 61 -0.46 4.19 6.91
C ILE A 61 -0.97 4.33 8.35
N GLU A 62 -0.46 5.32 9.10
CA GLU A 62 -0.91 5.61 10.46
C GLU A 62 -2.40 5.97 10.52
N PHE A 63 -2.89 6.74 9.55
CA PHE A 63 -4.31 7.09 9.42
C PHE A 63 -5.18 5.86 9.13
N LEU A 64 -4.74 4.98 8.23
CA LEU A 64 -5.51 3.80 7.82
C LEU A 64 -5.50 2.70 8.87
N THR A 65 -4.37 2.46 9.53
CA THR A 65 -4.17 1.33 10.46
C THR A 65 -5.31 1.13 11.47
N PRO A 66 -5.78 2.14 12.22
CA PRO A 66 -6.85 1.95 13.22
C PRO A 66 -8.25 1.79 12.61
N ARG A 67 -8.40 1.97 11.29
CA ARG A 67 -9.68 1.90 10.56
C ARG A 67 -9.86 0.58 9.81
N VAL A 68 -8.85 -0.29 9.84
CA VAL A 68 -8.85 -1.56 9.12
C VAL A 68 -8.92 -2.68 10.15
N ASP A 69 -9.92 -3.53 10.05
CA ASP A 69 -10.14 -4.63 11.00
C ASP A 69 -10.36 -5.99 10.31
N ALA A 70 -10.30 -7.05 11.12
CA ALA A 70 -10.36 -8.44 10.68
C ALA A 70 -11.71 -8.85 10.06
N GLY A 71 -12.76 -8.04 10.22
CA GLY A 71 -14.07 -8.22 9.60
C GLY A 71 -14.19 -7.62 8.20
N MET A 72 -13.20 -6.86 7.73
CA MET A 72 -13.27 -6.23 6.41
C MET A 72 -12.95 -7.22 5.27
N SER A 73 -13.45 -6.90 4.08
CA SER A 73 -13.09 -7.52 2.80
C SER A 73 -12.54 -6.43 1.89
N VAL A 74 -11.38 -6.65 1.27
CA VAL A 74 -10.70 -5.65 0.44
C VAL A 74 -10.64 -6.12 -1.01
N PHE A 75 -10.94 -5.22 -1.95
CA PHE A 75 -10.54 -5.37 -3.35
C PHE A 75 -9.40 -4.40 -3.66
N GLU A 76 -8.40 -4.84 -4.40
CA GLU A 76 -7.24 -4.04 -4.74
C GLU A 76 -6.94 -4.13 -6.24
N TYR A 77 -6.86 -2.97 -6.90
CA TYR A 77 -6.23 -2.86 -8.21
C TYR A 77 -4.74 -2.60 -8.04
N GLY A 78 -3.91 -3.49 -8.59
CA GLY A 78 -2.45 -3.47 -8.45
C GLY A 78 -1.99 -4.25 -7.21
N CYS A 79 -1.19 -5.30 -7.39
CA CYS A 79 -0.77 -6.14 -6.28
C CYS A 79 0.65 -5.80 -5.80
N GLY A 80 0.95 -6.12 -4.54
CA GLY A 80 2.23 -5.73 -3.96
C GLY A 80 2.38 -6.08 -2.49
N ALA A 81 3.25 -5.33 -1.83
CA ALA A 81 3.39 -5.38 -0.38
C ALA A 81 2.13 -4.87 0.35
N SER A 82 1.37 -3.96 -0.28
CA SER A 82 0.04 -3.55 0.19
C SER A 82 -0.90 -4.74 0.30
N THR A 83 -0.95 -5.62 -0.71
CA THR A 83 -1.75 -6.86 -0.67
C THR A 83 -1.44 -7.69 0.57
N LEU A 84 -0.16 -7.86 0.90
CA LEU A 84 0.27 -8.60 2.10
C LEU A 84 -0.07 -7.86 3.39
N TRP A 85 0.03 -6.52 3.40
CA TRP A 85 -0.33 -5.69 4.55
C TRP A 85 -1.83 -5.76 4.85
N TRP A 86 -2.69 -5.72 3.82
CA TRP A 86 -4.12 -5.95 3.92
C TRP A 86 -4.40 -7.37 4.43
N ALA A 87 -3.79 -8.38 3.82
CA ALA A 87 -4.03 -9.78 4.15
C ALA A 87 -3.72 -10.14 5.61
N GLY A 88 -2.75 -9.47 6.23
CA GLY A 88 -2.46 -9.63 7.66
C GLY A 88 -3.49 -8.98 8.61
N ARG A 89 -4.46 -8.22 8.08
CA ARG A 89 -5.38 -7.38 8.87
C ARG A 89 -6.85 -7.64 8.60
N VAL A 90 -7.22 -8.15 7.43
CA VAL A 90 -8.63 -8.29 6.99
C VAL A 90 -9.03 -9.75 6.76
N ARG A 91 -10.34 -10.01 6.65
CA ARG A 91 -10.88 -11.36 6.40
C ARG A 91 -10.43 -11.93 5.06
N GLU A 92 -10.54 -11.14 4.00
CA GLU A 92 -10.15 -11.54 2.64
C GLU A 92 -9.67 -10.36 1.80
N VAL A 93 -8.79 -10.66 0.85
CA VAL A 93 -8.31 -9.71 -0.15
C VAL A 93 -8.48 -10.32 -1.53
N VAL A 94 -9.07 -9.57 -2.45
CA VAL A 94 -9.03 -9.86 -3.89
C VAL A 94 -8.14 -8.82 -4.54
N SER A 95 -7.05 -9.22 -5.19
CA SER A 95 -6.14 -8.28 -5.86
C SER A 95 -5.97 -8.65 -7.33
N VAL A 96 -6.00 -7.63 -8.20
CA VAL A 96 -5.86 -7.81 -9.66
C VAL A 96 -4.61 -7.12 -10.17
N GLU A 97 -3.79 -7.85 -10.91
CA GLU A 97 -2.51 -7.40 -11.43
C GLU A 97 -2.46 -7.51 -12.95
N HIS A 98 -1.99 -6.46 -13.62
CA HIS A 98 -1.85 -6.41 -15.06
C HIS A 98 -0.50 -6.93 -15.55
N ASP A 99 0.57 -6.70 -14.81
CA ASP A 99 1.90 -7.13 -15.17
C ASP A 99 2.09 -8.61 -14.85
N ARG A 100 2.24 -9.44 -15.89
CA ARG A 100 2.38 -10.89 -15.74
C ARG A 100 3.63 -11.27 -14.93
N VAL A 101 4.75 -10.59 -15.18
CA VAL A 101 6.03 -10.91 -14.52
C VAL A 101 5.94 -10.60 -13.03
N TRP A 102 5.30 -9.48 -12.69
CA TRP A 102 5.04 -9.10 -11.31
C TRP A 102 4.06 -10.05 -10.61
N TYR A 103 2.97 -10.41 -11.28
CA TYR A 103 2.02 -11.42 -10.80
C TYR A 103 2.72 -12.74 -10.49
N GLU A 104 3.49 -13.29 -11.44
CA GLU A 104 4.21 -14.56 -11.28
C GLU A 104 5.22 -14.51 -10.14
N LYS A 105 5.87 -13.35 -9.95
CA LYS A 105 6.80 -13.12 -8.84
C LYS A 105 6.09 -13.14 -7.47
N LEU A 106 4.85 -12.63 -7.39
CA LEU A 106 4.14 -12.46 -6.13
C LEU A 106 3.19 -13.60 -5.77
N ALA A 107 2.58 -14.26 -6.76
CA ALA A 107 1.61 -15.33 -6.54
C ALA A 107 2.09 -16.41 -5.54
N PRO A 108 3.36 -16.89 -5.58
CA PRO A 108 3.84 -17.90 -4.63
C PRO A 108 3.95 -17.41 -3.17
N ARG A 109 3.90 -16.10 -2.94
CA ARG A 109 4.02 -15.47 -1.62
C ARG A 109 2.66 -15.13 -0.99
N MET A 110 1.56 -15.30 -1.74
CA MET A 110 0.25 -14.87 -1.28
C MET A 110 -0.30 -15.83 -0.22
N PRO A 111 -0.78 -15.32 0.93
CA PRO A 111 -1.42 -16.13 1.95
C PRO A 111 -2.80 -16.65 1.50
N ALA A 112 -3.34 -17.61 2.24
CA ALA A 112 -4.57 -18.31 1.85
C ALA A 112 -5.82 -17.42 1.75
N ASN A 113 -5.85 -16.27 2.44
CA ASN A 113 -6.97 -15.31 2.38
C ASN A 113 -6.85 -14.31 1.21
N VAL A 114 -5.85 -14.45 0.34
CA VAL A 114 -5.69 -13.63 -0.86
C VAL A 114 -6.09 -14.41 -2.11
N THR A 115 -7.05 -13.86 -2.86
CA THR A 115 -7.30 -14.26 -4.25
C THR A 115 -6.57 -13.29 -5.17
N LEU A 116 -5.43 -13.71 -5.71
CA LEU A 116 -4.67 -12.94 -6.70
C LEU A 116 -5.08 -13.34 -8.11
N ARG A 117 -5.32 -12.38 -9.00
CA ARG A 117 -5.65 -12.64 -10.41
C ARG A 117 -4.76 -11.83 -11.34
N HIS A 118 -4.21 -12.49 -12.36
CA HIS A 118 -3.61 -11.80 -13.50
C HIS A 118 -4.71 -11.37 -14.46
N VAL A 119 -4.83 -10.06 -14.71
CA VAL A 119 -5.80 -9.47 -15.61
C VAL A 119 -5.06 -8.48 -16.52
N PRO A 120 -4.68 -8.84 -17.76
CA PRO A 120 -3.96 -7.95 -18.65
C PRO A 120 -4.76 -6.69 -19.00
N LEU A 121 -4.05 -5.62 -19.41
CA LEU A 121 -4.69 -4.42 -19.95
C LEU A 121 -5.14 -4.63 -21.40
N GLU A 122 -4.49 -5.54 -22.12
CA GLU A 122 -4.90 -5.89 -23.47
C GLU A 122 -6.26 -6.59 -23.46
N GLY A 123 -7.10 -6.30 -24.46
CA GLY A 123 -8.40 -6.95 -24.61
C GLY A 123 -9.60 -6.14 -24.10
N GLY A 124 -9.42 -4.85 -23.79
CA GLY A 124 -10.53 -3.92 -23.54
C GLY A 124 -10.76 -3.67 -22.05
N ASP A 125 -11.98 -3.89 -21.56
CA ASP A 125 -12.39 -3.45 -20.22
C ASP A 125 -12.12 -4.49 -19.12
N GLY A 126 -11.39 -5.57 -19.43
CA GLY A 126 -11.18 -6.69 -18.51
C GLY A 126 -10.60 -6.25 -17.18
N TYR A 127 -9.54 -5.44 -17.19
CA TYR A 127 -8.91 -4.92 -15.98
C TYR A 127 -9.85 -3.97 -15.22
N PRO A 128 -10.35 -2.85 -15.78
CA PRO A 128 -11.28 -1.96 -15.06
C PRO A 128 -12.53 -2.65 -14.51
N ARG A 129 -13.11 -3.61 -15.24
CA ARG A 129 -14.33 -4.32 -14.83
C ARG A 129 -14.07 -5.46 -13.87
N ALA A 130 -12.83 -5.76 -13.51
CA ALA A 130 -12.53 -6.94 -12.69
C ALA A 130 -13.28 -6.93 -11.35
N VAL A 131 -13.52 -5.75 -10.75
CA VAL A 131 -14.32 -5.60 -9.52
C VAL A 131 -15.82 -5.82 -9.75
N ALA A 132 -16.34 -5.59 -10.96
CA ALA A 132 -17.77 -5.67 -11.27
C ALA A 132 -18.33 -7.10 -11.16
N ALA A 133 -17.47 -8.12 -11.11
CA ALA A 133 -17.85 -9.51 -10.80
C ALA A 133 -18.32 -9.68 -9.35
N TYR A 134 -18.14 -8.67 -8.50
CA TYR A 134 -18.51 -8.66 -7.10
C TYR A 134 -19.48 -7.52 -6.85
N ARG A 135 -20.65 -7.84 -6.29
CA ARG A 135 -21.64 -6.83 -5.88
C ARG A 135 -21.75 -6.80 -4.37
N ASN A 136 -21.77 -5.59 -3.79
CA ASN A 136 -22.02 -5.37 -2.37
C ASN A 136 -21.16 -6.26 -1.44
N ARG A 137 -19.86 -6.36 -1.71
CA ARG A 137 -18.95 -7.33 -1.08
C ARG A 137 -17.82 -6.68 -0.28
N PHE A 138 -17.24 -5.60 -0.79
CA PHE A 138 -16.01 -5.06 -0.23
C PHE A 138 -16.29 -3.88 0.70
N HIS A 139 -15.57 -3.83 1.82
CA HIS A 139 -15.57 -2.68 2.73
C HIS A 139 -14.56 -1.63 2.24
N LEU A 140 -13.59 -2.06 1.42
CA LEU A 140 -12.59 -1.19 0.84
C LEU A 140 -12.30 -1.61 -0.60
N VAL A 141 -12.34 -0.66 -1.53
CA VAL A 141 -11.78 -0.82 -2.89
C VAL A 141 -10.59 0.12 -3.05
N VAL A 142 -9.41 -0.44 -3.28
CA VAL A 142 -8.15 0.30 -3.42
C VAL A 142 -7.84 0.49 -4.91
N LEU A 143 -7.70 1.75 -5.34
CA LEU A 143 -7.32 2.14 -6.69
C LEU A 143 -5.83 2.50 -6.73
N ASP A 144 -4.96 1.48 -6.77
CA ASP A 144 -3.50 1.65 -6.83
C ASP A 144 -2.89 1.06 -8.13
N GLY A 145 -3.74 0.67 -9.07
CA GLY A 145 -3.34 -0.01 -10.29
C GLY A 145 -3.18 0.90 -11.50
N ARG A 146 -3.43 0.32 -12.67
CA ARG A 146 -3.56 1.03 -13.95
C ARG A 146 -5.00 1.46 -14.18
N GLU A 147 -5.21 2.32 -15.16
CA GLU A 147 -6.54 2.78 -15.60
C GLU A 147 -7.44 3.26 -14.44
N ARG A 148 -6.86 3.90 -13.41
CA ARG A 148 -7.54 4.23 -12.13
C ARG A 148 -8.88 4.93 -12.32
N VAL A 149 -8.98 5.85 -13.28
CA VAL A 149 -10.24 6.53 -13.67
C VAL A 149 -11.29 5.51 -14.11
N ARG A 150 -10.96 4.60 -15.02
CA ARG A 150 -11.90 3.58 -15.52
C ARG A 150 -12.27 2.58 -14.44
N CYS A 151 -11.31 2.18 -13.60
CA CYS A 151 -11.57 1.32 -12.43
C CYS A 151 -12.57 1.98 -11.47
N SER A 152 -12.45 3.30 -11.26
CA SER A 152 -13.37 4.05 -10.39
C SER A 152 -14.83 4.01 -10.87
N PHE A 153 -15.07 3.81 -12.16
CA PHE A 153 -16.43 3.70 -12.70
C PHE A 153 -17.15 2.41 -12.28
N HIS A 154 -16.39 1.39 -11.89
CA HIS A 154 -16.92 0.07 -11.54
C HIS A 154 -16.86 -0.23 -10.04
N ALA A 155 -16.04 0.51 -9.29
CA ALA A 155 -15.86 0.30 -7.85
C ALA A 155 -17.15 0.45 -7.01
N PRO A 156 -18.02 1.47 -7.21
CA PRO A 156 -19.15 1.72 -6.31
C PRO A 156 -20.10 0.53 -6.13
N ASP A 157 -20.46 -0.16 -7.21
CA ASP A 157 -21.41 -1.28 -7.17
C ASP A 157 -20.90 -2.50 -6.38
N SER A 158 -19.58 -2.55 -6.15
CA SER A 158 -18.92 -3.64 -5.42
C SER A 158 -18.82 -3.38 -3.91
N LEU A 159 -19.03 -2.14 -3.49
CA LEU A 159 -18.92 -1.74 -2.08
C LEU A 159 -20.14 -2.18 -1.29
N THR A 160 -19.87 -2.59 -0.05
CA THR A 160 -20.86 -2.64 1.03
C THR A 160 -21.48 -1.25 1.27
N PRO A 161 -22.64 -1.13 1.95
CA PRO A 161 -23.29 0.16 2.17
C PRO A 161 -22.44 1.17 2.95
N ASP A 162 -21.52 0.68 3.79
CA ASP A 162 -20.54 1.45 4.57
C ASP A 162 -19.11 1.37 3.98
N GLY A 163 -18.98 0.81 2.79
CA GLY A 163 -17.69 0.64 2.12
C GLY A 163 -17.15 1.94 1.54
N VAL A 164 -15.82 2.02 1.43
CA VAL A 164 -15.12 3.21 0.94
C VAL A 164 -14.15 2.89 -0.20
N ILE A 165 -13.83 3.90 -1.00
CA ILE A 165 -12.77 3.85 -2.02
C ILE A 165 -11.51 4.51 -1.46
N LEU A 166 -10.39 3.81 -1.50
CA LEU A 166 -9.07 4.37 -1.25
C LEU A 166 -8.38 4.62 -2.59
N TRP A 167 -8.19 5.90 -2.94
CA TRP A 167 -7.57 6.31 -4.20
C TRP A 167 -6.12 6.73 -3.97
N ASP A 168 -5.15 5.94 -4.45
CA ASP A 168 -3.74 6.29 -4.34
C ASP A 168 -3.30 7.34 -5.39
N ASN A 169 -2.31 8.18 -5.07
CA ASN A 169 -1.86 9.30 -5.90
C ASN A 169 -3.02 10.21 -6.35
N SER A 170 -3.94 10.51 -5.45
CA SER A 170 -5.12 11.35 -5.72
C SER A 170 -4.79 12.83 -5.97
N ASP A 171 -3.52 13.22 -5.86
CA ASP A 171 -3.01 14.55 -6.19
C ASP A 171 -2.92 14.79 -7.70
N ARG A 172 -2.97 13.73 -8.53
CA ARG A 172 -2.82 13.86 -9.98
C ARG A 172 -4.05 14.46 -10.64
N SER A 173 -3.83 15.48 -11.47
CA SER A 173 -4.91 16.22 -12.14
C SER A 173 -5.60 15.43 -13.27
N GLU A 174 -4.89 14.51 -13.92
CA GLU A 174 -5.41 13.65 -14.99
C GLU A 174 -6.55 12.72 -14.55
N TYR A 175 -6.72 12.51 -13.24
CA TYR A 175 -7.79 11.69 -12.67
C TYR A 175 -9.10 12.45 -12.44
N GLY A 176 -9.17 13.73 -12.83
CA GLY A 176 -10.32 14.60 -12.56
C GLY A 176 -11.68 14.08 -13.04
N GLU A 177 -11.73 13.28 -14.11
CA GLU A 177 -12.96 12.64 -14.55
C GLU A 177 -13.49 11.63 -13.53
N GLY A 178 -12.61 10.79 -12.98
CA GLY A 178 -13.01 9.81 -11.96
C GLY A 178 -13.45 10.47 -10.66
N TYR A 179 -12.80 11.58 -10.26
CA TYR A 179 -13.23 12.35 -9.10
C TYR A 179 -14.65 12.91 -9.26
N ARG A 180 -14.96 13.48 -10.44
CA ARG A 180 -16.33 13.95 -10.73
C ARG A 180 -17.34 12.82 -10.71
N PHE A 181 -17.03 11.71 -11.37
CA PHE A 181 -17.91 10.55 -11.41
C PHE A 181 -18.25 10.00 -10.01
N LEU A 182 -17.27 9.94 -9.12
CA LEU A 182 -17.45 9.48 -7.74
C LEU A 182 -18.17 10.52 -6.88
N GLY A 183 -17.84 11.81 -7.04
CA GLY A 183 -18.49 12.90 -6.30
C GLY A 183 -20.00 12.99 -6.55
N ASP A 184 -20.47 12.58 -7.72
CA ASP A 184 -21.91 12.51 -8.04
C ASP A 184 -22.63 11.33 -7.35
N ARG A 185 -21.91 10.45 -6.64
CA ARG A 185 -22.41 9.18 -6.08
C ARG A 185 -22.31 9.06 -4.55
N GLY A 186 -21.76 10.06 -3.86
CA GLY A 186 -21.59 10.07 -2.40
C GLY A 186 -20.19 10.50 -2.02
#